data_AF-A0A0R2Q1J2-F1
#
_entry.id   AF-A0A0R2Q1J2-F1
#
_cell.length_a   1.000
_cell.length_b   1.000
_cell.length_c   1.000
_cell.angle_alpha   90.00
_cell.angle_beta   90.00
_cell.angle_gamma   90.00
#
_symmetry.space_group_name_H-M   'P 1'
#
loop_
_entity.id
_entity.type
_entity.pdbx_description
1 polymer ?
#
loop_
_entity_poly.entity_id
_entity_poly.type
_entity_poly.pdbx_seq_one_letter_code
_entity_poly.pdbx_strand_id
1 'polypeptide(L)'
;MSDARLRMAASQCGADTTSFESVEFPFGHAALQGSIGWVYVTEQHARALSPALLWAGKNEIISLNVLTETDADVLARRAQLFDSDISIWGVANGRVTRAAASGPLPSVKVRDTHEQFALMIETSGADVVREHGQLTGEVLGLEVCRVVNDDAGDGARLEIGVGAHDRETFQLVHGRDATVESLARVAGIVRDHRNEGSVPHPLNRLAPERLLRHRIVASPELIGAAHLQPVEPPVRRMNVKDEMPCVALGTLANGTPVVVVCTASIDVDVVAFGADARLRAAPDAELFIATHANNVTPSLHKLAQSLRNPARFVEVSPVRR
;
A
#
# COMPACT_ATOMS: atom_id res chain seq x y z
N MET A 1 25.57 17.57 -8.96
CA MET A 1 26.03 16.17 -8.82
C MET A 1 24.98 15.13 -9.25
N SER A 2 23.71 15.52 -9.44
CA SER A 2 22.55 14.66 -9.71
C SER A 2 22.47 14.03 -11.11
N ASP A 3 22.58 14.83 -12.15
CA ASP A 3 22.38 14.40 -13.55
C ASP A 3 23.47 13.42 -14.06
N ALA A 4 24.67 13.47 -13.46
CA ALA A 4 25.79 12.60 -13.84
C ALA A 4 25.49 11.11 -13.62
N ARG A 5 24.76 10.75 -12.55
CA ARG A 5 24.39 9.35 -12.27
C ARG A 5 23.42 8.82 -13.31
N LEU A 6 22.40 9.62 -13.64
CA LEU A 6 21.43 9.30 -14.69
C LEU A 6 22.15 9.09 -16.03
N ARG A 7 23.00 10.03 -16.45
CA ARG A 7 23.74 9.93 -17.72
C ARG A 7 24.68 8.72 -17.75
N MET A 8 25.39 8.44 -16.66
CA MET A 8 26.27 7.28 -16.57
C MET A 8 25.50 5.95 -16.67
N ALA A 9 24.34 5.86 -16.01
CA ALA A 9 23.55 4.63 -16.01
C ALA A 9 22.81 4.44 -17.35
N ALA A 10 22.27 5.52 -17.92
CA ALA A 10 21.61 5.50 -19.22
C ALA A 10 22.57 5.16 -20.37
N SER A 11 23.83 5.62 -20.33
CA SER A 11 24.81 5.27 -21.37
C SER A 11 25.13 3.78 -21.39
N GLN A 12 25.13 3.09 -20.24
CA GLN A 12 25.26 1.63 -20.17
C GLN A 12 24.05 0.90 -20.78
N CYS A 13 22.90 1.57 -20.89
CA CYS A 13 21.72 1.07 -21.60
C CYS A 13 21.75 1.39 -23.11
N GLY A 14 22.81 2.06 -23.60
CA GLY A 14 22.97 2.44 -25.01
C GLY A 14 22.41 3.83 -25.36
N ALA A 15 22.03 4.65 -24.38
CA ALA A 15 21.52 5.99 -24.64
C ALA A 15 22.64 6.98 -25.06
N ASP A 16 22.37 7.80 -26.08
CA ASP A 16 23.18 8.98 -26.36
C ASP A 16 22.84 10.11 -25.39
N THR A 17 23.56 10.15 -24.28
CA THR A 17 23.28 11.07 -23.18
C THR A 17 23.74 12.50 -23.46
N THR A 18 24.37 12.80 -24.60
CA THR A 18 24.71 14.18 -24.96
C THR A 18 23.47 15.00 -25.32
N SER A 19 22.43 14.34 -25.82
CA SER A 19 21.15 14.93 -26.23
C SER A 19 20.13 15.07 -25.09
N PHE A 20 20.49 14.69 -23.87
CA PHE A 20 19.58 14.71 -22.73
C PHE A 20 19.25 16.13 -22.27
N GLU A 21 17.96 16.45 -22.28
CA GLU A 21 17.40 17.61 -21.61
C GLU A 21 16.95 17.21 -20.20
N SER A 22 17.63 17.71 -19.17
CA SER A 22 17.30 17.39 -17.79
C SER A 22 16.01 18.09 -17.35
N VAL A 23 15.12 17.35 -16.71
CA VAL A 23 13.82 17.85 -16.23
C VAL A 23 13.62 17.43 -14.77
N GLU A 24 12.88 18.25 -14.03
CA GLU A 24 12.55 17.96 -12.64
C GLU A 24 11.72 16.67 -12.51
N PHE A 25 12.12 15.82 -11.57
CA PHE A 25 11.37 14.65 -11.14
C PHE A 25 11.47 14.51 -9.62
N PRO A 26 10.34 14.46 -8.88
CA PRO A 26 10.37 14.53 -7.42
C PRO A 26 11.14 13.41 -6.71
N PHE A 27 11.26 12.22 -7.31
CA PHE A 27 11.88 11.05 -6.68
C PHE A 27 13.27 10.71 -7.24
N GLY A 28 13.91 11.67 -7.90
CA GLY A 28 15.28 11.52 -8.38
C GLY A 28 15.61 12.44 -9.54
N HIS A 29 16.09 11.87 -10.63
CA HIS A 29 16.57 12.62 -11.79
C HIS A 29 15.88 12.13 -13.03
N ALA A 30 15.43 13.06 -13.87
CA ALA A 30 14.86 12.71 -15.16
C ALA A 30 15.47 13.51 -16.29
N ALA A 31 15.48 12.89 -17.47
CA ALA A 31 15.90 13.51 -18.70
C ALA A 31 15.03 13.06 -19.86
N LEU A 32 14.87 13.94 -20.83
CA LEU A 32 14.20 13.69 -22.09
C LEU A 32 15.24 13.45 -23.19
N GLN A 33 14.94 12.53 -24.09
CA GLN A 33 15.64 12.32 -25.35
C GLN A 33 14.58 12.16 -26.44
N GLY A 34 14.10 13.29 -26.98
CA GLY A 34 12.91 13.30 -27.83
C GLY A 34 11.70 12.74 -27.08
N SER A 35 11.07 11.70 -27.63
CA SER A 35 9.93 11.00 -27.00
C SER A 35 10.33 9.84 -26.07
N ILE A 36 11.62 9.71 -25.74
CA ILE A 36 12.14 8.71 -24.79
C ILE A 36 12.45 9.40 -23.47
N GLY A 37 11.86 8.90 -22.39
CA GLY A 37 12.08 9.40 -21.04
C GLY A 37 13.03 8.51 -20.28
N TRP A 38 13.93 9.11 -19.51
CA TRP A 38 14.85 8.41 -18.63
C TRP A 38 14.69 8.93 -17.21
N VAL A 39 14.46 8.03 -16.25
CA VAL A 39 14.29 8.36 -14.83
C VAL A 39 15.27 7.53 -14.01
N TYR A 40 16.13 8.18 -13.24
CA TYR A 40 16.95 7.54 -12.20
C TYR A 40 16.30 7.82 -10.85
N VAL A 41 15.78 6.77 -10.22
CA VAL A 41 15.10 6.86 -8.92
C VAL A 41 16.13 6.85 -7.81
N THR A 42 16.04 7.83 -6.91
CA THR A 42 16.93 7.95 -5.74
C THR A 42 16.19 7.81 -4.41
N GLU A 43 14.86 7.92 -4.44
CA GLU A 43 14.01 7.85 -3.26
C GLU A 43 12.69 7.15 -3.58
N GLN A 44 12.04 6.59 -2.56
CA GLN A 44 10.74 5.91 -2.69
C GLN A 44 10.70 4.88 -3.83
N HIS A 45 11.78 4.10 -3.98
CA HIS A 45 12.02 3.19 -5.11
C HIS A 45 10.79 2.37 -5.50
N ALA A 46 10.23 1.60 -4.58
CA ALA A 46 9.03 0.79 -4.82
C ALA A 46 7.78 1.57 -5.27
N ARG A 47 7.70 2.88 -4.97
CA ARG A 47 6.56 3.77 -5.29
C ARG A 47 6.79 4.69 -6.49
N ALA A 48 7.94 4.60 -7.14
CA ALA A 48 8.32 5.59 -8.15
C ALA A 48 7.67 5.39 -9.52
N LEU A 49 7.07 4.22 -9.80
CA LEU A 49 6.55 3.89 -11.13
C LEU A 49 5.40 4.79 -11.56
N SER A 50 4.33 4.90 -10.76
CA SER A 50 3.19 5.75 -11.13
C SER A 50 3.59 7.24 -11.25
N PRO A 51 4.39 7.84 -10.34
CA PRO A 51 4.97 9.16 -10.55
C PRO A 51 5.76 9.30 -11.84
N ALA A 52 6.59 8.30 -12.20
CA ALA A 52 7.36 8.31 -13.44
C ALA A 52 6.45 8.27 -14.68
N LEU A 53 5.33 7.53 -14.62
CA LEU A 53 4.32 7.50 -15.68
C LEU A 53 3.51 8.80 -15.78
N LEU A 54 3.17 9.43 -14.65
CA LEU A 54 2.54 10.75 -14.64
C LEU A 54 3.48 11.81 -15.23
N TRP A 55 4.77 11.74 -14.88
CA TRP A 55 5.81 12.57 -15.48
C TRP A 55 5.96 12.30 -16.98
N ALA A 56 5.97 11.04 -17.40
CA ALA A 56 6.05 10.65 -18.81
C ALA A 56 4.87 11.22 -19.61
N GLY A 57 3.64 11.10 -19.09
CA GLY A 57 2.45 11.65 -19.72
C GLY A 57 2.45 13.18 -19.82
N LYS A 58 3.01 13.89 -18.81
CA LYS A 58 3.18 15.35 -18.85
C LYS A 58 4.17 15.79 -19.94
N ASN A 59 5.18 14.98 -20.23
CA ASN A 59 6.25 15.29 -21.19
C ASN A 59 6.10 14.52 -22.51
N GLU A 60 4.92 13.96 -22.80
CA GLU A 60 4.61 13.28 -24.07
C GLU A 60 5.58 12.13 -24.42
N ILE A 61 6.09 11.45 -23.38
CA ILE A 61 7.00 10.31 -23.51
C ILE A 61 6.22 9.06 -23.96
N ILE A 62 6.73 8.38 -24.99
CA ILE A 62 6.16 7.13 -25.52
C ILE A 62 6.91 5.88 -25.05
N SER A 63 8.18 6.04 -24.64
CA SER A 63 9.04 4.96 -24.12
C SER A 63 9.75 5.44 -22.86
N LEU A 64 9.49 4.79 -21.72
CA LEU A 64 10.00 5.18 -20.41
C LEU A 64 11.03 4.18 -19.90
N ASN A 65 12.23 4.67 -19.60
CA ASN A 65 13.29 3.91 -18.94
C ASN A 65 13.38 4.34 -17.47
N VAL A 66 13.21 3.41 -16.54
CA VAL A 66 13.34 3.65 -15.10
C VAL A 66 14.52 2.85 -14.56
N LEU A 67 15.47 3.56 -13.95
CA LEU A 67 16.69 3.03 -13.37
C LEU A 67 16.59 3.14 -11.85
N THR A 68 16.91 2.06 -11.16
CA THR A 68 16.77 2.00 -9.70
C THR A 68 17.83 1.11 -9.07
N GLU A 69 18.27 1.45 -7.86
CA GLU A 69 19.23 0.64 -7.10
C GLU A 69 18.56 -0.48 -6.30
N THR A 70 17.29 -0.29 -5.92
CA THR A 70 16.47 -1.27 -5.19
C THR A 70 15.12 -1.48 -5.87
N ASP A 71 14.43 -2.57 -5.50
CA ASP A 71 13.04 -2.86 -5.94
C ASP A 71 12.85 -2.96 -7.47
N ALA A 72 13.93 -3.16 -8.24
CA ALA A 72 13.88 -3.22 -9.70
C ALA A 72 12.96 -4.32 -10.21
N ASP A 73 12.94 -5.47 -9.52
CA ASP A 73 12.09 -6.62 -9.82
C ASP A 73 10.61 -6.34 -9.55
N VAL A 74 10.30 -5.62 -8.46
CA VAL A 74 8.95 -5.16 -8.11
C VAL A 74 8.44 -4.14 -9.13
N LEU A 75 9.27 -3.15 -9.47
CA LEU A 75 8.94 -2.18 -10.52
C LEU A 75 8.76 -2.85 -11.87
N ALA A 76 9.57 -3.86 -12.21
CA ALA A 76 9.45 -4.64 -13.44
C ALA A 76 8.13 -5.42 -13.49
N ARG A 77 7.71 -6.06 -12.40
CA ARG A 77 6.38 -6.68 -12.31
C ARG A 77 5.26 -5.67 -12.52
N ARG A 78 5.32 -4.53 -11.83
CA ARG A 78 4.28 -3.49 -11.92
C ARG A 78 4.22 -2.86 -13.32
N ALA A 79 5.37 -2.66 -13.97
CA ALA A 79 5.46 -2.13 -15.33
C ALA A 79 4.71 -3.02 -16.35
N GLN A 80 4.72 -4.34 -16.17
CA GLN A 80 4.00 -5.27 -17.05
C GLN A 80 2.47 -5.09 -17.01
N LEU A 81 1.94 -4.44 -15.98
CA LEU A 81 0.50 -4.20 -15.79
C LEU A 81 -0.02 -3.00 -16.57
N PHE A 82 0.87 -2.21 -17.18
CA PHE A 82 0.52 -1.06 -18.00
C PHE A 82 0.60 -1.39 -19.49
N ASP A 83 -0.23 -0.73 -20.29
CA ASP A 83 -0.16 -0.78 -21.74
C ASP A 83 0.72 0.36 -22.26
N SER A 84 2.00 0.33 -21.89
CA SER A 84 2.99 1.35 -22.24
C SER A 84 4.36 0.70 -22.39
N ASP A 85 5.23 1.28 -23.21
CA ASP A 85 6.61 0.82 -23.33
C ASP A 85 7.44 1.29 -22.13
N ILE A 86 7.61 0.40 -21.16
CA ILE A 86 8.31 0.67 -19.90
C ILE A 86 9.46 -0.34 -19.73
N SER A 87 10.67 0.18 -19.61
CA SER A 87 11.87 -0.60 -19.34
C SER A 87 12.42 -0.29 -17.96
N ILE A 88 12.48 -1.31 -17.11
CA ILE A 88 13.06 -1.21 -15.77
C ILE A 88 14.47 -1.77 -15.77
N TRP A 89 15.40 -1.03 -15.16
CA TRP A 89 16.82 -1.35 -15.08
C TRP A 89 17.29 -1.32 -13.63
N GLY A 90 17.95 -2.38 -13.20
CA GLY A 90 18.63 -2.46 -11.92
C GLY A 90 20.05 -1.89 -12.02
N VAL A 91 20.41 -1.00 -11.09
CA VAL A 91 21.73 -0.41 -10.96
C VAL A 91 22.40 -0.96 -9.71
N ALA A 92 23.44 -1.78 -9.89
CA ALA A 92 24.16 -2.38 -8.76
C ALA A 92 25.66 -2.45 -9.06
N ASN A 93 26.48 -2.04 -8.09
CA ASN A 93 27.94 -2.12 -8.17
C ASN A 93 28.51 -1.49 -9.47
N GLY A 94 27.96 -0.34 -9.88
CA GLY A 94 28.37 0.38 -11.08
C GLY A 94 27.93 -0.25 -12.41
N ARG A 95 27.15 -1.33 -12.39
CA ARG A 95 26.60 -2.00 -13.58
C ARG A 95 25.10 -1.78 -13.68
N VAL A 96 24.62 -1.62 -14.91
CA VAL A 96 23.20 -1.54 -15.23
C VAL A 96 22.75 -2.81 -15.95
N THR A 97 21.63 -3.40 -15.51
CA THR A 97 21.08 -4.63 -16.08
C THR A 97 19.57 -4.53 -16.20
N ARG A 98 18.99 -5.15 -17.24
CA ARG A 98 17.54 -5.21 -17.40
C ARG A 98 16.94 -5.99 -16.23
N ALA A 99 15.96 -5.42 -15.55
CA ALA A 99 15.33 -6.06 -14.41
C ALA A 99 14.39 -7.19 -14.88
N ALA A 100 14.49 -8.34 -14.22
CA ALA A 100 13.51 -9.42 -14.36
C ALA A 100 12.36 -9.17 -13.36
N ALA A 101 11.12 -9.29 -13.83
CA ALA A 101 9.95 -9.15 -12.96
C ALA A 101 9.89 -10.31 -11.95
N SER A 102 9.79 -9.99 -10.67
CA SER A 102 9.47 -10.98 -9.64
C SER A 102 7.97 -11.31 -9.67
N GLY A 103 7.58 -12.50 -9.21
CA GLY A 103 6.17 -12.85 -9.01
C GLY A 103 5.53 -12.04 -7.87
N PRO A 104 4.18 -12.02 -7.75
CA PRO A 104 3.49 -11.39 -6.63
C PRO A 104 3.99 -11.93 -5.29
N LEU A 105 3.95 -11.10 -4.24
CA LEU A 105 4.33 -11.55 -2.90
C LEU A 105 3.47 -12.76 -2.48
N PRO A 106 4.06 -13.89 -2.11
CA PRO A 106 3.31 -15.07 -1.70
C PRO A 106 2.48 -14.77 -0.44
N SER A 107 1.33 -15.42 -0.31
CA SER A 107 0.60 -15.39 0.96
C SER A 107 1.35 -16.21 2.00
N VAL A 108 1.47 -15.65 3.20
CA VAL A 108 2.15 -16.29 4.33
C VAL A 108 1.08 -16.60 5.37
N LYS A 109 0.90 -17.89 5.67
CA LYS A 109 -0.01 -18.32 6.73
C LYS A 109 0.46 -17.77 8.07
N VAL A 110 -0.45 -17.25 8.88
CA VAL A 110 -0.20 -16.98 10.29
C VAL A 110 0.13 -18.30 10.99
N ARG A 111 1.13 -18.29 11.87
CA ARG A 111 1.55 -19.49 12.62
C ARG A 111 0.47 -19.95 13.58
N ASP A 112 0.35 -21.25 13.78
CA ASP A 112 -0.68 -21.82 14.65
C ASP A 112 -0.53 -21.35 16.11
N THR A 113 0.70 -21.10 16.58
CA THR A 113 0.97 -20.49 17.90
C THR A 113 0.44 -19.07 18.00
N HIS A 114 0.38 -18.32 16.89
CA HIS A 114 -0.20 -16.98 16.85
C HIS A 114 -1.72 -17.05 16.78
N GLU A 115 -2.27 -17.98 16.00
CA GLU A 115 -3.72 -18.20 15.83
C GLU A 115 -4.44 -18.51 17.14
N GLN A 116 -3.75 -19.05 18.16
CA GLN A 116 -4.31 -19.28 19.49
C GLN A 116 -4.88 -18.00 20.15
N PHE A 117 -4.42 -16.82 19.73
CA PHE A 117 -4.91 -15.53 20.25
C PHE A 117 -6.12 -14.97 19.50
N ALA A 118 -6.56 -15.58 18.39
CA ALA A 118 -7.65 -15.04 17.57
C ALA A 118 -8.97 -14.89 18.37
N LEU A 119 -9.34 -15.92 19.15
CA LEU A 119 -10.56 -15.88 19.98
C LEU A 119 -10.47 -14.79 21.06
N MET A 120 -9.29 -14.57 21.64
CA MET A 120 -9.08 -13.52 22.63
C MET A 120 -9.28 -12.13 22.05
N ILE A 121 -8.76 -11.89 20.84
CA ILE A 121 -8.92 -10.62 20.11
C ILE A 121 -10.40 -10.36 19.83
N GLU A 122 -11.09 -11.36 19.28
CA GLU A 122 -12.53 -11.28 18.97
C GLU A 122 -13.38 -11.04 20.21
N THR A 123 -13.14 -11.80 21.29
CA THR A 123 -13.86 -11.67 22.57
C THR A 123 -13.66 -10.29 23.21
N SER A 124 -12.53 -9.64 22.91
CA SER A 124 -12.24 -8.27 23.37
C SER A 124 -12.94 -7.19 22.54
N GLY A 125 -13.69 -7.57 21.50
CA GLY A 125 -14.42 -6.66 20.61
C GLY A 125 -13.54 -6.00 19.53
N ALA A 126 -12.41 -6.61 19.17
CA ALA A 126 -11.58 -6.19 18.06
C ALA A 126 -11.71 -7.15 16.86
N ASP A 127 -11.58 -6.61 15.65
CA ASP A 127 -11.56 -7.38 14.41
C ASP A 127 -10.24 -8.15 14.28
N VAL A 128 -10.30 -9.46 14.02
CA VAL A 128 -9.11 -10.28 13.81
C VAL A 128 -8.60 -10.11 12.38
N VAL A 129 -7.39 -9.58 12.22
CA VAL A 129 -6.77 -9.32 10.91
C VAL A 129 -5.52 -10.17 10.73
N ARG A 130 -5.43 -10.79 9.55
CA ARG A 130 -4.35 -11.69 9.14
C ARG A 130 -3.69 -11.14 7.89
N GLU A 131 -2.49 -10.57 8.04
CA GLU A 131 -1.76 -9.99 6.92
C GLU A 131 -0.30 -10.45 6.97
N HIS A 132 0.23 -11.02 5.88
CA HIS A 132 1.65 -11.36 5.76
C HIS A 132 2.22 -12.25 6.89
N GLY A 133 1.44 -13.22 7.36
CA GLY A 133 1.82 -14.11 8.47
C GLY A 133 1.74 -13.47 9.86
N GLN A 134 1.22 -12.24 9.96
CA GLN A 134 1.00 -11.52 11.21
C GLN A 134 -0.48 -11.59 11.61
N LEU A 135 -0.74 -11.91 12.89
CA LEU A 135 -2.05 -11.73 13.52
C LEU A 135 -2.11 -10.41 14.28
N THR A 136 -3.13 -9.60 14.02
CA THR A 136 -3.40 -8.33 14.72
C THR A 136 -4.87 -8.20 15.08
N GLY A 137 -5.17 -7.39 16.09
CA GLY A 137 -6.53 -6.92 16.37
C GLY A 137 -6.71 -5.47 15.93
N GLU A 138 -7.77 -5.20 15.19
CA GLU A 138 -8.11 -3.84 14.74
C GLU A 138 -9.42 -3.36 15.37
N VAL A 139 -9.53 -2.06 15.63
CA VAL A 139 -10.80 -1.39 15.96
C VAL A 139 -11.01 -0.25 14.99
N LEU A 140 -12.06 -0.33 14.18
CA LEU A 140 -12.34 0.66 13.13
C LEU A 140 -11.10 0.88 12.23
N GLY A 141 -10.41 -0.21 11.88
CA GLY A 141 -9.18 -0.21 11.07
C GLY A 141 -7.89 0.20 11.77
N LEU A 142 -7.91 0.51 13.07
CA LEU A 142 -6.70 0.86 13.83
C LEU A 142 -6.17 -0.37 14.59
N GLU A 143 -4.91 -0.73 14.36
CA GLU A 143 -4.22 -1.80 15.11
C GLU A 143 -4.15 -1.43 16.61
N VAL A 144 -4.78 -2.25 17.46
CA VAL A 144 -4.77 -2.09 18.93
C VAL A 144 -4.02 -3.21 19.63
N CYS A 145 -3.72 -4.30 18.92
CA CYS A 145 -2.84 -5.35 19.42
C CYS A 145 -2.18 -6.13 18.28
N ARG A 146 -1.08 -6.79 18.61
CA ARG A 146 -0.27 -7.59 17.70
C ARG A 146 0.29 -8.81 18.41
N VAL A 147 0.26 -9.96 17.75
CA VAL A 147 0.90 -11.17 18.28
C VAL A 147 2.35 -11.25 17.83
N VAL A 148 3.28 -11.41 18.75
CA VAL A 148 4.72 -11.52 18.47
C VAL A 148 5.26 -12.85 18.98
N ASN A 149 6.48 -13.19 18.56
CA ASN A 149 7.21 -14.29 19.19
C ASN A 149 7.58 -13.91 20.60
N ASP A 150 7.49 -14.88 21.50
CA ASP A 150 8.12 -14.71 22.79
C ASP A 150 9.64 -14.84 22.66
N ASP A 151 10.37 -13.98 23.35
CA ASP A 151 11.84 -13.95 23.27
C ASP A 151 12.47 -15.14 24.03
N ALA A 152 11.69 -15.81 24.88
CA ALA A 152 12.13 -16.90 25.76
C ALA A 152 11.93 -18.31 25.18
N GLY A 153 11.40 -18.45 23.96
CA GLY A 153 11.19 -19.77 23.34
C GLY A 153 10.36 -19.72 22.06
N ASP A 154 9.76 -20.85 21.68
CA ASP A 154 8.90 -20.97 20.49
C ASP A 154 7.44 -20.53 20.75
N GLY A 155 7.23 -19.84 21.88
CA GLY A 155 5.94 -19.31 22.30
C GLY A 155 5.55 -18.04 21.53
N ALA A 156 4.31 -17.62 21.72
CA ALA A 156 3.80 -16.36 21.21
C ALA A 156 3.15 -15.57 22.34
N ARG A 157 3.18 -14.24 22.22
CA ARG A 157 2.51 -13.33 23.16
C ARG A 157 1.73 -12.27 22.40
N LEU A 158 0.65 -11.79 23.00
CA LEU A 158 -0.13 -10.69 22.46
C LEU A 158 0.30 -9.38 23.12
N GLU A 159 0.70 -8.40 22.33
CA GLU A 159 1.09 -7.07 22.79
C GLU A 159 -0.05 -6.08 22.52
N ILE A 160 -0.51 -5.38 23.56
CA ILE A 160 -1.65 -4.44 23.51
C ILE A 160 -1.11 -3.01 23.44
N GLY A 161 -1.61 -2.20 22.50
CA GLY A 161 -1.24 -0.79 22.34
C GLY A 161 -1.31 -0.31 20.89
N VAL A 162 -1.52 1.00 20.70
CA VAL A 162 -1.60 1.64 19.38
C VAL A 162 -0.20 2.01 18.89
N GLY A 163 0.46 1.05 18.24
CA GLY A 163 1.84 1.20 17.75
C GLY A 163 2.90 0.79 18.77
N ALA A 164 4.17 0.80 18.36
CA ALA A 164 5.25 0.16 19.11
C ALA A 164 5.48 0.78 20.51
N HIS A 165 5.47 2.10 20.62
CA HIS A 165 5.77 2.79 21.89
C HIS A 165 4.65 2.59 22.92
N ASP A 166 3.39 2.59 22.46
CA ASP A 166 2.24 2.30 23.32
C ASP A 166 2.30 0.86 23.83
N ARG A 167 2.69 -0.09 22.98
CA ARG A 167 2.85 -1.51 23.38
C ARG A 167 3.96 -1.71 24.41
N GLU A 168 5.10 -1.05 24.21
CA GLU A 168 6.20 -1.06 25.18
C GLU A 168 5.77 -0.47 26.53
N THR A 169 5.10 0.68 26.48
CA THR A 169 4.57 1.35 27.68
C THR A 169 3.54 0.48 28.40
N PHE A 170 2.64 -0.17 27.65
CA PHE A 170 1.64 -1.07 28.21
C PHE A 170 2.30 -2.21 28.98
N GLN A 171 3.33 -2.83 28.40
CA GLN A 171 4.08 -3.93 29.02
C GLN A 171 4.80 -3.49 30.31
N LEU A 172 5.37 -2.29 30.35
CA LEU A 172 6.02 -1.75 31.54
C LEU A 172 5.04 -1.54 32.70
N VAL A 173 3.79 -1.16 32.40
CA VAL A 173 2.76 -0.84 33.41
C VAL A 173 1.99 -2.09 33.85
N HIS A 174 1.67 -3.00 32.93
CA HIS A 174 0.75 -4.12 33.18
C HIS A 174 1.43 -5.49 33.16
N GLY A 175 2.73 -5.56 32.83
CA GLY A 175 3.45 -6.83 32.64
C GLY A 175 3.25 -7.42 31.23
N ARG A 176 3.74 -8.64 31.03
CA ARG A 176 3.74 -9.31 29.72
C ARG A 176 2.46 -10.10 29.41
N ASP A 177 1.63 -10.35 30.41
CA ASP A 177 0.43 -11.17 30.26
C ASP A 177 -0.74 -10.30 29.78
N ALA A 178 -1.10 -10.44 28.49
CA ALA A 178 -2.31 -9.86 27.97
C ALA A 178 -3.55 -10.53 28.59
N THR A 179 -4.61 -9.76 28.83
CA THR A 179 -5.92 -10.28 29.24
C THR A 179 -7.03 -9.73 28.35
N VAL A 180 -8.15 -10.46 28.26
CA VAL A 180 -9.34 -10.05 27.48
C VAL A 180 -9.84 -8.70 27.97
N GLU A 181 -9.91 -8.51 29.29
CA GLU A 181 -10.40 -7.26 29.90
C GLU A 181 -9.50 -6.09 29.54
N SER A 182 -8.19 -6.30 29.48
CA SER A 182 -7.24 -5.25 29.16
C SER A 182 -7.31 -4.83 27.70
N LEU A 183 -7.43 -5.79 26.78
CA LEU A 183 -7.64 -5.49 25.37
C LEU A 183 -9.01 -4.85 25.12
N ALA A 184 -10.06 -5.33 25.80
CA ALA A 184 -11.40 -4.75 25.71
C ALA A 184 -11.45 -3.28 26.17
N ARG A 185 -10.71 -2.92 27.23
CA ARG A 185 -10.58 -1.51 27.65
C ARG A 185 -9.95 -0.63 26.57
N VAL A 186 -8.84 -1.07 25.98
CA VAL A 186 -8.17 -0.34 24.89
C VAL A 186 -9.07 -0.24 23.66
N ALA A 187 -9.76 -1.33 23.30
CA ALA A 187 -10.70 -1.36 22.19
C ALA A 187 -11.86 -0.38 22.41
N GLY A 188 -12.40 -0.29 23.62
CA GLY A 188 -13.41 0.70 24.02
C GLY A 188 -12.96 2.14 23.80
N ILE A 189 -11.80 2.51 24.35
CA ILE A 189 -11.22 3.85 24.21
C ILE A 189 -11.05 4.23 22.73
N VAL A 190 -10.52 3.31 21.92
CA VAL A 190 -10.31 3.56 20.48
C VAL A 190 -11.64 3.75 19.75
N ARG A 191 -12.66 2.95 20.08
CA ARG A 191 -14.00 3.05 19.50
C ARG A 191 -14.67 4.38 19.82
N ASP A 192 -14.61 4.80 21.09
CA ASP A 192 -15.20 6.07 21.55
C ASP A 192 -14.60 7.28 20.83
N HIS A 193 -13.30 7.23 20.55
CA HIS A 193 -12.63 8.30 19.83
C HIS A 193 -12.85 8.23 18.31
N ARG A 194 -13.01 7.06 17.68
CA ARG A 194 -13.02 6.95 16.21
C ARG A 194 -14.42 6.95 15.56
N ASN A 195 -15.50 6.92 16.35
CA ASN A 195 -16.86 6.98 15.84
C ASN A 195 -17.24 8.33 15.19
N GLU A 196 -18.27 8.33 14.36
CA GLU A 196 -18.90 9.55 13.83
C GLU A 196 -19.35 10.48 14.98
N GLY A 197 -19.09 11.78 14.84
CA GLY A 197 -19.41 12.79 15.87
C GLY A 197 -18.52 12.79 17.12
N SER A 198 -17.43 12.00 17.12
CA SER A 198 -16.44 12.00 18.20
C SER A 198 -15.69 13.33 18.35
N VAL A 199 -15.32 13.67 19.58
CA VAL A 199 -14.46 14.84 19.88
C VAL A 199 -13.10 14.65 19.19
N PRO A 200 -12.50 15.71 18.59
CA PRO A 200 -11.20 15.61 17.95
C PRO A 200 -10.12 14.99 18.85
N HIS A 201 -9.55 13.86 18.40
CA HIS A 201 -8.51 13.12 19.11
C HIS A 201 -7.44 12.60 18.14
N PRO A 202 -6.15 12.45 18.55
CA PRO A 202 -5.10 11.92 17.70
C PRO A 202 -5.42 10.55 17.07
N LEU A 203 -6.09 9.66 17.82
CA LEU A 203 -6.51 8.34 17.34
C LEU A 203 -7.41 8.43 16.09
N ASN A 204 -8.12 9.53 15.87
CA ASN A 204 -9.07 9.70 14.76
C ASN A 204 -8.37 9.97 13.44
N ARG A 205 -7.06 10.28 13.50
CA ARG A 205 -6.23 10.63 12.34
C ARG A 205 -5.29 9.51 11.93
N LEU A 206 -5.20 8.43 12.72
CA LEU A 206 -4.33 7.29 12.43
C LEU A 206 -5.01 6.28 11.49
N ALA A 207 -4.21 5.63 10.64
CA ALA A 207 -4.64 4.60 9.69
C ALA A 207 -5.94 4.96 8.94
N PRO A 208 -6.04 6.15 8.32
CA PRO A 208 -7.27 6.59 7.67
C PRO A 208 -7.67 5.70 6.48
N GLU A 209 -6.71 5.05 5.81
CA GLU A 209 -6.97 4.09 4.73
C GLU A 209 -7.71 2.86 5.26
N ARG A 210 -7.27 2.33 6.42
CA ARG A 210 -7.93 1.18 7.06
C ARG A 210 -9.26 1.57 7.67
N LEU A 211 -9.43 2.82 8.13
CA LEU A 211 -10.75 3.33 8.52
C LEU A 211 -11.72 3.32 7.34
N LEU A 212 -11.26 3.78 6.17
CA LEU A 212 -12.05 3.72 4.94
C LEU A 212 -12.38 2.27 4.56
N ARG A 213 -11.40 1.36 4.61
CA ARG A 213 -11.62 -0.08 4.38
C ARG A 213 -12.66 -0.65 5.33
N HIS A 214 -12.55 -0.38 6.64
CA HIS A 214 -13.51 -0.83 7.63
C HIS A 214 -14.93 -0.37 7.28
N ARG A 215 -15.10 0.91 6.88
CA ARG A 215 -16.41 1.45 6.49
C ARG A 215 -17.00 0.76 5.27
N ILE A 216 -16.22 0.57 4.20
CA ILE A 216 -16.75 -0.10 3.00
C ILE A 216 -16.96 -1.60 3.23
N VAL A 217 -16.24 -2.22 4.16
CA VAL A 217 -16.49 -3.62 4.55
C VAL A 217 -17.81 -3.72 5.33
N ALA A 218 -18.07 -2.78 6.23
CA ALA A 218 -19.32 -2.71 6.98
C ALA A 218 -20.52 -2.30 6.10
N SER A 219 -20.28 -1.48 5.07
CA SER A 219 -21.29 -0.96 4.13
C SER A 219 -20.80 -1.08 2.67
N PRO A 220 -20.76 -2.30 2.08
CA PRO A 220 -20.24 -2.55 0.73
C PRO A 220 -20.97 -1.78 -0.38
N GLU A 221 -22.25 -1.46 -0.16
CA GLU A 221 -23.09 -0.71 -1.08
C GLU A 221 -22.57 0.70 -1.38
N LEU A 222 -21.75 1.29 -0.48
CA LEU A 222 -21.10 2.59 -0.68
C LEU A 222 -20.25 2.65 -1.95
N ILE A 223 -19.78 1.50 -2.44
CA ILE A 223 -19.00 1.39 -3.67
C ILE A 223 -19.65 0.48 -4.73
N GLY A 224 -20.90 0.06 -4.49
CA GLY A 224 -21.63 -0.89 -5.34
C GLY A 224 -21.22 -2.36 -5.18
N ALA A 225 -20.54 -2.70 -4.08
CA ALA A 225 -20.20 -4.09 -3.74
C ALA A 225 -21.36 -4.78 -3.00
N ALA A 226 -21.45 -6.11 -3.12
CA ALA A 226 -22.39 -6.95 -2.37
C ALA A 226 -21.80 -7.40 -1.03
N HIS A 227 -20.52 -7.74 -1.02
CA HIS A 227 -19.74 -8.05 0.18
C HIS A 227 -18.28 -7.72 -0.06
N LEU A 228 -17.55 -7.43 1.02
CA LEU A 228 -16.11 -7.22 1.02
C LEU A 228 -15.52 -7.84 2.28
N GLN A 229 -14.29 -8.30 2.18
CA GLN A 229 -13.47 -8.71 3.32
C GLN A 229 -12.06 -8.14 3.21
N PRO A 230 -11.42 -7.75 4.33
CA PRO A 230 -10.01 -7.39 4.36
C PRO A 230 -9.13 -8.48 3.75
N VAL A 231 -8.18 -8.10 2.90
CA VAL A 231 -7.11 -8.99 2.41
C VAL A 231 -5.77 -8.27 2.49
N GLU A 232 -4.69 -9.04 2.53
CA GLU A 232 -3.35 -8.49 2.69
C GLU A 232 -2.89 -7.71 1.43
N PRO A 233 -2.30 -6.52 1.60
CA PRO A 233 -1.81 -5.68 0.50
C PRO A 233 -0.62 -6.31 -0.28
N PRO A 234 -0.23 -5.77 -1.44
CA PRO A 234 0.94 -6.25 -2.18
C PRO A 234 2.29 -5.82 -1.56
N VAL A 235 2.28 -5.05 -0.48
CA VAL A 235 3.46 -4.54 0.23
C VAL A 235 3.20 -4.69 1.73
N ARG A 236 4.22 -5.11 2.49
CA ARG A 236 4.10 -5.24 3.94
C ARG A 236 4.09 -3.87 4.60
N ARG A 237 3.11 -3.62 5.48
CA ARG A 237 3.09 -2.46 6.37
C ARG A 237 4.08 -2.66 7.52
N MET A 238 4.91 -1.65 7.80
CA MET A 238 5.91 -1.73 8.86
C MET A 238 5.47 -0.97 10.12
N ASN A 239 4.74 0.14 9.96
CA ASN A 239 4.28 0.99 11.05
C ASN A 239 2.79 1.35 10.92
N VAL A 240 2.14 1.57 12.05
CA VAL A 240 0.75 2.07 12.12
C VAL A 240 0.61 3.49 11.56
N LYS A 241 1.71 4.27 11.58
CA LYS A 241 1.77 5.64 11.05
C LYS A 241 2.07 5.70 9.55
N ASP A 242 2.40 4.58 8.92
CA ASP A 242 2.70 4.57 7.48
C ASP A 242 1.44 4.93 6.69
N GLU A 243 1.52 5.96 5.87
CA GLU A 243 0.51 6.28 4.87
C GLU A 243 0.65 5.25 3.73
N MET A 244 -0.09 4.16 3.85
CA MET A 244 -0.04 3.05 2.90
C MET A 244 -1.47 2.59 2.60
N PRO A 245 -1.82 2.35 1.33
CA PRO A 245 -3.11 1.80 1.00
C PRO A 245 -3.35 0.44 1.66
N CYS A 246 -4.62 0.08 1.82
CA CYS A 246 -5.02 -1.26 2.28
C CYS A 246 -6.05 -1.85 1.32
N VAL A 247 -6.25 -3.16 1.40
CA VAL A 247 -6.96 -3.90 0.35
C VAL A 247 -8.13 -4.68 0.94
N ALA A 248 -9.23 -4.73 0.19
CA ALA A 248 -10.35 -5.63 0.40
C ALA A 248 -10.65 -6.41 -0.89
N LEU A 249 -11.19 -7.61 -0.74
CA LEU A 249 -11.66 -8.47 -1.83
C LEU A 249 -13.13 -8.79 -1.61
N GLY A 250 -13.89 -8.87 -2.69
CA GLY A 250 -15.27 -9.34 -2.63
C GLY A 250 -15.91 -9.40 -4.00
N THR A 251 -17.20 -9.12 -4.05
CA THR A 251 -17.98 -9.14 -5.30
C THR A 251 -18.85 -7.91 -5.43
N LEU A 252 -19.09 -7.49 -6.67
CA LEU A 252 -20.10 -6.50 -7.02
C LEU A 252 -21.51 -7.10 -6.93
N ALA A 253 -22.54 -6.25 -6.96
CA ALA A 253 -23.95 -6.69 -6.91
C ALA A 253 -24.34 -7.68 -8.02
N ASN A 254 -23.63 -7.67 -9.15
CA ASN A 254 -23.81 -8.60 -10.28
C ASN A 254 -22.97 -9.89 -10.16
N GLY A 255 -22.24 -10.09 -9.07
CA GLY A 255 -21.38 -11.26 -8.83
C GLY A 255 -19.96 -11.12 -9.37
N THR A 256 -19.61 -10.05 -10.09
CA THR A 256 -18.25 -9.84 -10.60
C THR A 256 -17.26 -9.67 -9.43
N PRO A 257 -16.14 -10.43 -9.39
CA PRO A 257 -15.11 -10.23 -8.37
C PRO A 257 -14.52 -8.82 -8.44
N VAL A 258 -14.27 -8.22 -7.28
CA VAL A 258 -13.65 -6.89 -7.18
C VAL A 258 -12.56 -6.86 -6.12
N VAL A 259 -11.41 -6.31 -6.49
CA VAL A 259 -10.35 -5.90 -5.57
C VAL A 259 -10.48 -4.40 -5.34
N VAL A 260 -10.56 -4.00 -4.08
CA VAL A 260 -10.72 -2.62 -3.66
C VAL A 260 -9.49 -2.17 -2.91
N VAL A 261 -8.81 -1.15 -3.42
CA VAL A 261 -7.67 -0.50 -2.75
C VAL A 261 -8.16 0.80 -2.14
N CYS A 262 -7.95 0.95 -0.84
CA CYS A 262 -8.38 2.14 -0.08
C CYS A 262 -7.19 3.07 0.16
N THR A 263 -7.33 4.34 -0.22
CA THR A 263 -6.39 5.42 0.11
C THR A 263 -7.12 6.63 0.67
N ALA A 264 -6.51 7.38 1.59
CA ALA A 264 -7.17 8.47 2.31
C ALA A 264 -6.75 9.88 1.86
N SER A 265 -5.68 9.99 1.07
CA SER A 265 -5.13 11.23 0.54
C SER A 265 -4.86 11.09 -0.96
N ILE A 266 -4.36 12.16 -1.59
CA ILE A 266 -3.85 12.08 -2.96
C ILE A 266 -2.57 11.24 -2.95
N ASP A 267 -2.71 9.94 -3.26
CA ASP A 267 -1.58 9.02 -3.39
C ASP A 267 -1.21 8.83 -4.87
N VAL A 268 -0.05 9.37 -5.24
CA VAL A 268 0.45 9.32 -6.62
C VAL A 268 0.91 7.93 -7.07
N ASP A 269 1.08 6.97 -6.15
CA ASP A 269 1.45 5.57 -6.47
C ASP A 269 0.26 4.58 -6.45
N VAL A 270 -0.92 5.04 -6.07
CA VAL A 270 -2.07 4.13 -5.82
C VAL A 270 -2.46 3.28 -7.03
N VAL A 271 -2.20 3.75 -8.25
CA VAL A 271 -2.56 3.01 -9.47
C VAL A 271 -1.68 1.76 -9.64
N ALA A 272 -0.35 1.90 -9.60
CA ALA A 272 0.55 0.75 -9.68
C ALA A 272 0.41 -0.16 -8.44
N PHE A 273 0.24 0.43 -7.25
CA PHE A 273 -0.09 -0.33 -6.04
C PHE A 273 -1.36 -1.16 -6.23
N GLY A 274 -2.43 -0.55 -6.72
CA GLY A 274 -3.72 -1.21 -6.90
C GLY A 274 -3.68 -2.31 -7.95
N ALA A 275 -2.96 -2.10 -9.05
CA ALA A 275 -2.76 -3.13 -10.06
C ALA A 275 -1.99 -4.34 -9.50
N ASP A 276 -0.94 -4.10 -8.70
CA ASP A 276 -0.18 -5.15 -8.01
C ASP A 276 -1.04 -5.88 -6.96
N ALA A 277 -1.90 -5.14 -6.25
CA ALA A 277 -2.86 -5.71 -5.30
C ALA A 277 -3.86 -6.64 -6.01
N ARG A 278 -4.39 -6.23 -7.16
CA ARG A 278 -5.27 -7.07 -7.98
C ARG A 278 -4.54 -8.31 -8.48
N LEU A 279 -3.35 -8.14 -9.06
CA LEU A 279 -2.52 -9.25 -9.54
C LEU A 279 -2.27 -10.28 -8.42
N ARG A 280 -2.08 -9.81 -7.18
CA ARG A 280 -1.84 -10.66 -6.03
C ARG A 280 -3.11 -11.36 -5.53
N ALA A 281 -4.23 -10.64 -5.41
CA ALA A 281 -5.42 -11.13 -4.74
C ALA A 281 -6.38 -11.89 -5.68
N ALA A 282 -6.63 -11.34 -6.87
CA ALA A 282 -7.52 -11.89 -7.87
C ALA A 282 -7.23 -11.22 -9.24
N PRO A 283 -6.36 -11.81 -10.08
CA PRO A 283 -5.88 -11.18 -11.32
C PRO A 283 -6.98 -10.73 -12.29
N ASP A 284 -8.09 -11.47 -12.32
CA ASP A 284 -9.22 -11.25 -13.23
C ASP A 284 -10.34 -10.38 -12.63
N ALA A 285 -10.16 -9.87 -11.40
CA ALA A 285 -11.15 -9.03 -10.74
C ALA A 285 -11.19 -7.61 -11.34
N GLU A 286 -12.32 -6.94 -11.17
CA GLU A 286 -12.39 -5.48 -11.29
C GLU A 286 -11.47 -4.83 -10.25
N LEU A 287 -10.88 -3.68 -10.60
CA LEU A 287 -10.05 -2.91 -9.68
C LEU A 287 -10.71 -1.58 -9.35
N PHE A 288 -11.18 -1.45 -8.12
CA PHE A 288 -11.66 -0.18 -7.58
C PHE A 288 -10.61 0.46 -6.68
N ILE A 289 -10.39 1.75 -6.85
CA ILE A 289 -9.58 2.57 -5.95
C ILE A 289 -10.53 3.48 -5.17
N ALA A 290 -10.81 3.09 -3.94
CA ALA A 290 -11.68 3.82 -3.02
C ALA A 290 -10.90 4.93 -2.32
N THR A 291 -11.43 6.15 -2.32
CA THR A 291 -10.83 7.28 -1.61
C THR A 291 -11.87 8.29 -1.13
N HIS A 292 -11.46 9.32 -0.40
CA HIS A 292 -12.33 10.45 -0.06
C HIS A 292 -12.52 11.38 -1.25
N ALA A 293 -13.64 12.13 -1.23
CA ALA A 293 -13.93 13.11 -2.27
C ALA A 293 -12.80 14.13 -2.43
N ASN A 294 -12.50 14.49 -3.68
CA ASN A 294 -11.45 15.43 -4.11
C ASN A 294 -10.01 14.92 -4.03
N ASN A 295 -9.79 13.62 -3.74
CA ASN A 295 -8.46 13.02 -3.77
C ASN A 295 -8.03 12.52 -5.16
N VAL A 296 -8.91 12.60 -6.16
CA VAL A 296 -8.65 12.08 -7.51
C VAL A 296 -8.38 13.22 -8.47
N THR A 297 -7.19 13.22 -9.08
CA THR A 297 -6.84 14.19 -10.13
C THR A 297 -7.15 13.62 -11.52
N PRO A 298 -7.36 14.47 -12.54
CA PRO A 298 -7.54 14.00 -13.93
C PRO A 298 -6.37 13.14 -14.42
N SER A 299 -5.13 13.45 -14.00
CA SER A 299 -3.95 12.68 -14.37
C SER A 299 -3.94 11.28 -13.75
N LEU A 300 -4.39 11.14 -12.49
CA LEU A 300 -4.56 9.83 -11.87
C LEU A 300 -5.64 9.00 -12.58
N HIS A 301 -6.73 9.63 -12.99
CA HIS A 301 -7.76 8.95 -13.76
C HIS A 301 -7.22 8.43 -15.10
N LYS A 302 -6.47 9.27 -15.83
CA LYS A 302 -5.81 8.85 -17.09
C LYS A 302 -4.83 7.70 -16.86
N LEU A 303 -4.03 7.75 -15.80
CA LEU A 303 -3.09 6.67 -15.45
C LEU A 303 -3.83 5.35 -15.12
N ALA A 304 -4.95 5.42 -14.42
CA ALA A 304 -5.78 4.25 -14.15
C ALA A 304 -6.35 3.60 -15.44
N GLN A 305 -6.59 4.41 -16.47
CA GLN A 305 -7.03 3.93 -17.79
C GLN A 305 -5.89 3.37 -18.65
N SER A 306 -4.62 3.68 -18.33
CA SER A 306 -3.47 3.14 -19.07
C SER A 306 -3.00 1.77 -18.56
N LEU A 307 -3.65 1.22 -17.53
CA LEU A 307 -3.47 -0.18 -17.15
C LEU A 307 -4.02 -1.10 -18.25
N ARG A 308 -3.38 -2.26 -18.45
CA ARG A 308 -3.89 -3.30 -19.37
C ARG A 308 -5.34 -3.69 -19.08
N ASN A 309 -5.65 -3.77 -17.79
CA ASN A 309 -7.00 -3.90 -17.26
C ASN A 309 -7.31 -2.61 -16.47
N PRO A 310 -8.10 -1.66 -17.01
CA PRO A 310 -8.34 -0.37 -16.36
C PRO A 310 -8.84 -0.48 -14.92
N ALA A 311 -8.56 0.57 -14.13
CA ALA A 311 -9.09 0.72 -12.78
C ALA A 311 -10.13 1.86 -12.70
N ARG A 312 -11.06 1.75 -11.75
CA ARG A 312 -12.08 2.77 -11.48
C ARG A 312 -11.85 3.43 -10.13
N PHE A 313 -11.81 4.75 -10.09
CA PHE A 313 -11.86 5.48 -8.82
C PHE A 313 -13.30 5.55 -8.30
N VAL A 314 -13.46 5.37 -7.00
CA VAL A 314 -14.75 5.51 -6.30
C VAL A 314 -14.55 6.41 -5.09
N GLU A 315 -15.27 7.52 -5.04
CA GLU A 315 -15.18 8.46 -3.93
C GLU A 315 -16.25 8.15 -2.88
N VAL A 316 -15.81 7.99 -1.63
CA VAL A 316 -16.65 7.69 -0.47
C VAL A 316 -16.63 8.91 0.45
N SER A 317 -17.81 9.42 0.79
CA SER A 317 -17.94 10.57 1.67
C SER A 317 -17.23 10.33 3.01
N PRO A 318 -16.48 11.30 3.55
CA PRO A 318 -15.81 11.15 4.83
C PRO A 318 -16.82 10.96 5.96
N VAL A 319 -16.37 10.33 7.04
CA VAL A 319 -17.05 10.29 8.34
C VAL A 319 -17.30 11.73 8.78
N ARG A 320 -18.57 12.10 9.04
CA ARG A 320 -18.88 13.42 9.60
C ARG A 320 -18.28 13.50 11.01
N ARG A 321 -17.45 14.51 11.22
CA ARG A 321 -16.87 14.84 12.53
C ARG A 321 -17.64 16.01 13.12
#